data_AF-A0A969K6D5-F1
#
_entry.id   AF-A0A969K6D5-F1
#
_cell.length_a   1.000
_cell.length_b   1.000
_cell.length_c   1.000
_cell.angle_alpha   90.00
_cell.angle_beta   90.00
_cell.angle_gamma   90.00
#
_symmetry.space_group_name_H-M   'P 1'
#
loop_
_entity.id
_entity.type
_entity.pdbx_description
1 polymer ?
#
loop_
_entity_poly.entity_id
_entity_poly.type
_entity_poly.pdbx_seq_one_letter_code
_entity_poly.pdbx_strand_id
1 'polypeptide(L)'
;MSSSSSSPSLPSSSLEPDGRPTDPVQESNPPLDPRHSRDARDPRGLHLAISRQVDRDLGIRGQIALPCNPEAIDANVNGLVRAFRLLGRSFTEAEVATLKQQVAEVVTESETELSVNSLAIAYTAAGTGLHYRVAKSSAVLDTVAFRGAIMIPAIPSLRDGFCQRLLTLFALLDRPVSEEDAQALRQLLDRELKRAYEATPHARVSIRYESTSPPEKRVACNIESTMIGLTPRAESLLEQKPDYLESLAPHTKITELLAAGDLPLDGEALVVGVATAQYALPLAAEGWEVTALDLAAPFVERLDELALACGGKITALYSNLLQPEVTLKPEVCNVAIVHNFATRMQSTLLLRELLLKLLPALQPKGFGAIELFVPLGDYEPDAIAREAARASGSTIFTRQDIARACQGLPLTAIELTHHLAYEAKHRPESAPPLESSYILWASGRQVFAMETPPIALHWLTFRRTEAPMPALAMIPEA
;
A
#
# COMPACT_ATOMS: atom_id res chain seq x y z
N MET A 1 -17.00 -49.13 51.86
CA MET A 1 -16.28 -50.08 51.00
C MET A 1 -15.34 -49.25 50.13
N SER A 2 -14.04 -49.58 50.20
CA SER A 2 -12.88 -49.31 49.34
C SER A 2 -13.10 -48.39 48.11
N SER A 3 -12.23 -47.45 47.72
CA SER A 3 -10.76 -47.48 47.73
C SER A 3 -10.16 -46.17 47.17
N SER A 4 -8.97 -45.78 47.70
CA SER A 4 -7.79 -45.11 47.10
C SER A 4 -7.97 -43.81 46.29
N SER A 5 -7.48 -42.62 46.70
CA SER A 5 -6.10 -42.14 46.96
C SER A 5 -5.18 -42.07 45.73
N SER A 6 -4.78 -40.85 45.32
CA SER A 6 -3.39 -40.41 45.14
C SER A 6 -3.30 -38.96 44.63
N SER A 7 -2.66 -38.10 45.42
CA SER A 7 -2.19 -36.76 45.05
C SER A 7 -0.68 -36.79 44.77
N PRO A 8 -0.13 -35.94 43.88
CA PRO A 8 1.29 -35.58 43.87
C PRO A 8 1.45 -34.13 44.37
N SER A 9 2.04 -33.87 45.54
CA SER A 9 3.48 -33.75 45.86
C SER A 9 4.22 -32.66 45.07
N LEU A 10 4.30 -31.48 45.70
CA LEU A 10 5.22 -30.38 45.41
C LEU A 10 6.65 -30.73 45.91
N PRO A 11 7.71 -30.20 45.28
CA PRO A 11 9.00 -30.06 45.92
C PRO A 11 9.20 -28.63 46.47
N SER A 12 9.68 -28.58 47.73
CA SER A 12 10.04 -27.36 48.46
C SER A 12 11.55 -27.16 48.54
N SER A 13 11.92 -25.90 48.81
CA SER A 13 13.20 -25.35 49.25
C SER A 13 14.16 -24.94 48.12
N SER A 14 14.85 -23.80 48.19
CA SER A 14 15.46 -23.20 49.39
C SER A 14 15.47 -21.66 49.35
N LEU A 15 15.25 -21.05 50.51
CA LEU A 15 15.56 -19.65 50.82
C LEU A 15 17.04 -19.52 51.17
N GLU A 16 17.71 -18.45 50.74
CA GLU A 16 18.36 -17.45 51.63
C GLU A 16 18.98 -16.28 50.82
N PRO A 17 19.30 -15.14 51.48
CA PRO A 17 18.95 -13.79 51.03
C PRO A 17 20.15 -12.99 50.51
N ASP A 18 19.91 -11.97 49.67
CA ASP A 18 20.51 -10.64 49.90
C ASP A 18 19.87 -9.57 49.02
N GLY A 19 19.63 -8.40 49.61
CA GLY A 19 19.07 -7.25 48.92
C GLY A 19 20.15 -6.41 48.25
N ARG A 20 19.94 -6.07 46.98
CA ARG A 20 20.40 -4.83 46.31
C ARG A 20 19.66 -4.65 44.98
N PRO A 21 19.28 -3.43 44.60
CA PRO A 21 18.65 -3.16 43.31
C PRO A 21 19.71 -3.26 42.20
N THR A 22 19.40 -4.02 41.14
CA THR A 22 20.18 -4.04 39.91
C THR A 22 19.67 -2.93 38.97
N ASP A 23 20.57 -2.04 38.57
CA ASP A 23 20.33 -1.00 37.57
C ASP A 23 19.83 -1.60 36.23
N PRO A 24 19.04 -0.85 35.44
CA PRO A 24 18.51 -1.35 34.17
C PRO A 24 19.64 -1.60 33.17
N VAL A 25 19.67 -2.83 32.65
CA VAL A 25 20.56 -3.26 31.59
C VAL A 25 20.26 -2.46 30.32
N GLN A 26 21.19 -1.63 29.89
CA GLN A 26 21.28 -1.15 28.51
C GLN A 26 21.65 -2.33 27.61
N GLU A 27 20.66 -2.92 26.93
CA GLU A 27 20.90 -3.94 25.90
C GLU A 27 21.13 -3.27 24.55
N SER A 28 22.40 -3.24 24.14
CA SER A 28 22.86 -2.92 22.79
C SER A 28 22.41 -3.99 21.81
N ASN A 29 21.72 -3.60 20.73
CA ASN A 29 21.44 -4.48 19.59
C ASN A 29 22.74 -5.09 19.02
N PRO A 30 22.74 -6.35 18.57
CA PRO A 30 23.88 -6.91 17.87
C PRO A 30 24.13 -6.12 16.56
N PRO A 31 25.40 -5.83 16.21
CA PRO A 31 25.70 -5.06 15.01
C PRO A 31 25.35 -5.88 13.77
N LEU A 32 24.47 -5.34 12.93
CA LEU A 32 24.26 -5.81 11.56
C LEU A 32 25.59 -5.77 10.79
N ASP A 33 25.92 -6.82 10.03
CA ASP A 33 27.13 -6.87 9.20
C ASP A 33 27.18 -5.64 8.27
N PRO A 34 28.14 -4.72 8.44
CA PRO A 34 28.18 -3.46 7.70
C PRO A 34 28.40 -3.65 6.19
N ARG A 35 28.78 -4.85 5.73
CA ARG A 35 28.96 -5.16 4.30
C ARG A 35 27.66 -5.47 3.56
N HIS A 36 26.59 -5.84 4.24
CA HIS A 36 25.25 -6.00 3.63
C HIS A 36 24.40 -4.73 3.69
N SER A 37 24.79 -3.74 4.51
CA SER A 37 24.05 -2.49 4.69
C SER A 37 24.34 -1.40 3.65
N ARG A 38 25.50 -1.43 2.97
CA ARG A 38 25.87 -0.36 2.02
C ARG A 38 25.17 -0.45 0.66
N ASP A 39 24.85 -1.65 0.18
CA ASP A 39 24.15 -1.84 -1.11
C ASP A 39 22.63 -1.61 -1.02
N ALA A 40 22.02 -1.82 0.15
CA ALA A 40 20.56 -1.70 0.32
C ALA A 40 20.03 -0.26 0.27
N ARG A 41 20.93 0.74 0.27
CA ARG A 41 20.58 2.18 0.29
C ARG A 41 21.16 2.95 -0.91
N ASP A 42 21.75 2.27 -1.89
CA ASP A 42 22.14 2.91 -3.15
C ASP A 42 20.90 3.44 -3.88
N PRO A 43 20.82 4.75 -4.20
CA PRO A 43 19.67 5.33 -4.88
C PRO A 43 19.26 4.58 -6.16
N ARG A 44 20.24 4.06 -6.92
CA ARG A 44 19.93 3.29 -8.14
C ARG A 44 19.24 1.97 -7.82
N GLY A 45 19.72 1.24 -6.81
CA GLY A 45 19.09 0.02 -6.33
C GLY A 45 17.65 0.27 -5.85
N LEU A 46 17.44 1.35 -5.11
CA LEU A 46 16.12 1.76 -4.62
C LEU A 46 15.17 2.15 -5.76
N HIS A 47 15.63 2.93 -6.75
CA HIS A 47 14.83 3.27 -7.93
C HIS A 47 14.44 2.05 -8.74
N LEU A 48 15.35 1.08 -8.87
CA LEU A 48 15.05 -0.20 -9.53
C LEU A 48 14.00 -0.99 -8.75
N ALA A 49 14.09 -1.02 -7.42
CA ALA A 49 13.09 -1.66 -6.57
C ALA A 49 11.70 -1.00 -6.69
N ILE A 50 11.65 0.34 -6.76
CA ILE A 50 10.41 1.09 -7.03
C ILE A 50 9.87 0.76 -8.42
N SER A 51 10.72 0.81 -9.46
CA SER A 51 10.30 0.51 -10.83
C SER A 51 9.72 -0.90 -10.97
N ARG A 52 10.31 -1.90 -10.29
CA ARG A 52 9.78 -3.26 -10.28
C ARG A 52 8.41 -3.34 -9.60
N GLN A 53 8.20 -2.56 -8.54
CA GLN A 53 6.91 -2.52 -7.87
C GLN A 53 5.86 -1.84 -8.74
N VAL A 54 6.19 -0.71 -9.37
CA VAL A 54 5.34 -0.04 -10.36
C VAL A 54 4.94 -0.98 -11.50
N ASP A 55 5.87 -1.81 -11.99
CA ASP A 55 5.61 -2.79 -13.04
C ASP A 55 4.59 -3.87 -12.64
N ARG A 56 4.58 -4.28 -11.36
CA ARG A 56 3.55 -5.19 -10.81
C ARG A 56 2.19 -4.51 -10.70
N ASP A 57 2.18 -3.20 -10.46
CA ASP A 57 0.95 -2.42 -10.26
C ASP A 57 0.35 -1.88 -11.57
N LEU A 58 0.99 -2.14 -12.73
CA LEU A 58 0.45 -1.80 -14.04
C LEU A 58 -0.84 -2.59 -14.30
N GLY A 59 -1.91 -1.89 -14.66
CA GLY A 59 -3.09 -2.51 -15.26
C GLY A 59 -2.95 -2.44 -16.78
N ILE A 60 -2.99 -3.57 -17.48
CA ILE A 60 -2.87 -3.57 -18.95
C ILE A 60 -4.01 -4.34 -19.57
N ARG A 61 -4.51 -3.85 -20.71
CA ARG A 61 -5.47 -4.57 -21.53
C ARG A 61 -5.35 -4.14 -22.98
N GLY A 62 -5.67 -5.02 -23.91
CA GLY A 62 -5.66 -4.65 -25.31
C GLY A 62 -5.81 -5.83 -26.24
N GLN A 63 -5.50 -5.56 -27.50
CA GLN A 63 -5.50 -6.51 -28.58
C GLN A 63 -4.35 -6.19 -29.53
N ILE A 64 -3.58 -7.22 -29.89
CA ILE A 64 -2.58 -7.16 -30.96
C ILE A 64 -3.05 -8.09 -32.06
N ALA A 65 -3.08 -7.61 -33.29
CA ALA A 65 -3.39 -8.39 -34.47
C ALA A 65 -2.17 -8.49 -35.38
N LEU A 66 -1.88 -9.71 -35.82
CA LEU A 66 -0.68 -10.08 -36.55
C LEU A 66 -1.08 -10.71 -37.90
N PRO A 67 -0.30 -10.49 -38.97
CA PRO A 67 -0.46 -11.26 -40.20
C PRO A 67 -0.22 -12.76 -39.93
N CYS A 68 -1.08 -13.64 -40.43
CA CYS A 68 -0.82 -15.08 -40.38
C CYS A 68 0.25 -15.42 -41.43
N ASN A 69 1.48 -15.61 -40.96
CA ASN A 69 2.59 -16.15 -41.74
C ASN A 69 3.26 -17.26 -40.92
N PRO A 70 3.21 -18.53 -41.36
CA PRO A 70 3.83 -19.65 -40.65
C PRO A 70 5.32 -19.45 -40.38
N GLU A 71 6.05 -18.86 -41.33
CA GLU A 71 7.49 -18.59 -41.19
C GLU A 71 7.79 -17.52 -40.14
N ALA A 72 6.79 -16.70 -39.79
CA ALA A 72 6.93 -15.61 -38.82
C ALA A 72 6.46 -15.99 -37.41
N ILE A 73 5.97 -17.22 -37.15
CA ILE A 73 5.43 -17.62 -35.84
C ILE A 73 6.45 -17.34 -34.72
N ASP A 74 7.69 -17.79 -34.89
CA ASP A 74 8.74 -17.60 -33.88
C ASP A 74 9.08 -16.13 -33.65
N ALA A 75 9.20 -15.35 -34.72
CA ALA A 75 9.46 -13.92 -34.63
C ALA A 75 8.31 -13.18 -33.91
N ASN A 76 7.08 -13.52 -34.25
CA ASN A 76 5.86 -12.94 -33.67
C ASN A 76 5.74 -13.26 -32.18
N VAL A 77 5.91 -14.53 -31.79
CA VAL A 77 5.85 -14.97 -30.39
C VAL A 77 6.94 -14.28 -29.58
N ASN A 78 8.17 -14.20 -30.09
CA ASN A 78 9.25 -13.49 -29.41
C ASN A 78 8.98 -11.98 -29.28
N GLY A 79 8.39 -11.36 -30.30
CA GLY A 79 7.94 -9.96 -30.25
C GLY A 79 6.93 -9.72 -29.13
N LEU A 80 5.92 -10.60 -29.03
CA LEU A 80 4.90 -10.54 -27.98
C LEU A 80 5.50 -10.73 -26.58
N VAL A 81 6.39 -11.71 -26.39
CA VAL A 81 7.07 -11.94 -25.11
C VAL A 81 7.88 -10.71 -24.69
N ARG A 82 8.56 -10.06 -25.63
CA ARG A 82 9.29 -8.80 -25.35
C ARG A 82 8.34 -7.66 -25.01
N ALA A 83 7.23 -7.51 -25.73
CA ALA A 83 6.22 -6.51 -25.46
C ALA A 83 5.58 -6.69 -24.08
N PHE A 84 5.20 -7.92 -23.70
CA PHE A 84 4.64 -8.21 -22.39
C PHE A 84 5.66 -8.03 -21.27
N ARG A 85 6.93 -8.41 -21.48
CA ARG A 85 8.01 -8.14 -20.50
C ARG A 85 8.16 -6.65 -20.25
N LEU A 86 8.09 -5.85 -21.30
CA LEU A 86 8.10 -4.39 -21.22
C LEU A 86 6.86 -3.83 -20.51
N LEU A 87 5.77 -4.60 -20.39
CA LEU A 87 4.58 -4.26 -19.61
C LEU A 87 4.60 -4.90 -18.21
N GLY A 88 5.76 -5.37 -17.75
CA GLY A 88 5.92 -5.98 -16.42
C GLY A 88 5.39 -7.41 -16.32
N ARG A 89 5.22 -8.12 -17.44
CA ARG A 89 4.73 -9.51 -17.49
C ARG A 89 5.75 -10.41 -18.16
N SER A 90 6.33 -11.33 -17.40
CA SER A 90 7.29 -12.30 -17.92
C SER A 90 6.60 -13.63 -18.17
N PHE A 91 6.98 -14.32 -19.23
CA PHE A 91 6.60 -15.69 -19.50
C PHE A 91 7.69 -16.63 -19.00
N THR A 92 7.28 -17.74 -18.40
CA THR A 92 8.10 -18.95 -18.24
C THR A 92 8.30 -19.63 -19.60
N GLU A 93 9.31 -20.49 -19.71
CA GLU A 93 9.56 -21.25 -20.94
C GLU A 93 8.34 -22.09 -21.36
N ALA A 94 7.63 -22.67 -20.39
CA ALA A 94 6.41 -23.44 -20.62
C ALA A 94 5.24 -22.59 -21.16
N GLU A 95 5.09 -21.36 -20.66
CA GLU A 95 4.07 -20.43 -21.17
C GLU A 95 4.42 -19.92 -22.57
N VAL A 96 5.70 -19.71 -22.88
CA VAL A 96 6.14 -19.39 -24.25
C VAL A 96 5.82 -20.53 -25.22
N ALA A 97 6.09 -21.78 -24.81
CA ALA A 97 5.77 -22.96 -25.62
C ALA A 97 4.26 -23.09 -25.88
N THR A 98 3.44 -22.88 -24.84
CA THR A 98 1.98 -22.87 -24.94
C THR A 98 1.49 -21.78 -25.90
N LEU A 99 1.98 -20.55 -25.76
CA LEU A 99 1.62 -19.45 -26.66
C LEU A 99 2.01 -19.77 -28.12
N LYS A 100 3.21 -20.32 -28.33
CA LYS A 100 3.67 -20.72 -29.67
C LYS A 100 2.76 -21.77 -30.29
N GLN A 101 2.36 -22.77 -29.51
CA GLN A 101 1.44 -23.80 -29.97
C GLN A 101 0.08 -23.20 -30.38
N GLN A 102 -0.53 -22.38 -29.53
CA GLN A 102 -1.82 -21.74 -29.82
C GLN A 102 -1.76 -20.85 -31.06
N VAL A 103 -0.67 -20.10 -31.24
CA VAL A 103 -0.45 -19.28 -32.44
C VAL A 103 -0.32 -20.17 -33.68
N ALA A 104 0.44 -21.26 -33.60
CA ALA A 104 0.63 -22.18 -34.72
C ALA A 104 -0.68 -22.88 -35.15
N GLU A 105 -1.51 -23.28 -34.18
CA GLU A 105 -2.83 -23.87 -34.45
C GLU A 105 -3.72 -22.89 -35.25
N VAL A 106 -3.85 -21.65 -34.78
CA VAL A 106 -4.66 -20.62 -35.47
C VAL A 106 -4.11 -20.28 -36.86
N VAL A 107 -2.78 -20.21 -37.01
CA VAL A 107 -2.15 -19.95 -38.32
C VAL A 107 -2.40 -21.11 -39.29
N THR A 108 -2.30 -22.36 -38.84
CA THR A 108 -2.51 -23.54 -39.70
C THR A 108 -3.97 -23.68 -40.14
N GLU A 109 -4.92 -23.48 -39.22
CA GLU A 109 -6.36 -23.44 -39.56
C GLU A 109 -6.66 -22.34 -40.57
N SER A 110 -5.94 -21.22 -40.47
CA SER A 110 -6.10 -20.07 -41.36
C SER A 110 -5.63 -20.30 -42.80
N GLU A 111 -4.69 -21.21 -43.05
CA GLU A 111 -4.25 -21.57 -44.41
C GLU A 111 -5.31 -22.37 -45.18
N THR A 112 -6.17 -23.09 -44.47
CA THR A 112 -7.19 -23.97 -45.08
C THR A 112 -8.42 -23.21 -45.59
N GLU A 113 -8.63 -21.97 -45.14
CA GLU A 113 -9.75 -21.12 -45.53
C GLU A 113 -9.29 -19.99 -46.47
N LEU A 114 -9.83 -19.94 -47.69
CA LEU A 114 -9.49 -18.99 -48.77
C LEU A 114 -9.73 -17.50 -48.47
N SER A 115 -10.27 -17.14 -47.29
CA SER A 115 -10.41 -15.75 -46.85
C SER A 115 -9.20 -15.32 -46.05
N VAL A 116 -8.73 -14.08 -46.24
CA VAL A 116 -7.57 -13.54 -45.52
C VAL A 116 -7.79 -13.58 -44.01
N ASN A 117 -6.84 -14.17 -43.30
CA ASN A 117 -6.97 -14.49 -41.89
C ASN A 117 -5.78 -13.91 -41.15
N SER A 118 -5.98 -12.84 -40.38
CA SER A 118 -5.01 -12.42 -39.38
C SER A 118 -5.27 -13.17 -38.07
N LEU A 119 -4.29 -13.16 -37.19
CA LEU A 119 -4.40 -13.63 -35.82
C LEU A 119 -4.66 -12.43 -34.92
N ALA A 120 -5.58 -12.54 -33.96
CA ALA A 120 -5.78 -11.58 -32.89
C ALA A 120 -5.45 -12.19 -31.52
N ILE A 121 -4.73 -11.43 -30.71
CA ILE A 121 -4.40 -11.76 -29.32
C ILE A 121 -5.00 -10.68 -28.43
N ALA A 122 -6.11 -11.01 -27.79
CA ALA A 122 -6.70 -10.17 -26.76
C ALA A 122 -6.03 -10.50 -25.42
N TYR A 123 -5.71 -9.49 -24.62
CA TYR A 123 -5.04 -9.67 -23.34
C TYR A 123 -5.56 -8.72 -22.26
N THR A 124 -5.48 -9.19 -21.02
CA THR A 124 -5.72 -8.42 -19.80
C THR A 124 -4.73 -8.88 -18.73
N ALA A 125 -4.19 -7.95 -17.97
CA ALA A 125 -3.26 -8.27 -16.89
C ALA A 125 -3.48 -7.33 -15.70
N ALA A 126 -3.51 -7.93 -14.51
CA ALA A 126 -3.58 -7.26 -13.22
C ALA A 126 -2.62 -7.99 -12.26
N GLY A 127 -1.85 -7.23 -11.47
CA GLY A 127 -0.81 -7.81 -10.62
C GLY A 127 0.27 -8.53 -11.44
N THR A 128 0.63 -9.76 -11.09
CA THR A 128 1.60 -10.56 -11.87
C THR A 128 0.96 -11.44 -12.94
N GLY A 129 -0.36 -11.62 -12.90
CA GLY A 129 -1.09 -12.48 -13.83
C GLY A 129 -1.27 -11.83 -15.21
N LEU A 130 -1.16 -12.64 -16.26
CA LEU A 130 -1.50 -12.28 -17.64
C LEU A 130 -2.51 -13.30 -18.18
N HIS A 131 -3.70 -12.81 -18.54
CA HIS A 131 -4.70 -13.58 -19.26
C HIS A 131 -4.68 -13.13 -20.72
N TYR A 132 -4.63 -14.09 -21.63
CA TYR A 132 -4.71 -13.81 -23.06
C TYR A 132 -5.54 -14.87 -23.78
N ARG A 133 -6.05 -14.47 -24.94
CA ARG A 133 -6.79 -15.34 -25.86
C ARG A 133 -6.30 -15.11 -27.26
N VAL A 134 -5.83 -16.18 -27.89
CA VAL A 134 -5.45 -16.27 -29.29
C VAL A 134 -6.69 -16.65 -30.08
N ALA A 135 -7.02 -15.90 -31.12
CA ALA A 135 -8.19 -16.14 -31.95
C ALA A 135 -7.96 -15.70 -33.40
N LYS A 136 -8.63 -16.38 -34.32
CA LYS A 136 -8.68 -15.98 -35.71
C LYS A 136 -9.38 -14.62 -35.88
N SER A 137 -8.92 -13.83 -36.85
CA SER A 137 -9.51 -12.56 -37.24
C SER A 137 -9.66 -12.51 -38.76
N SER A 138 -10.81 -12.03 -39.23
CA SER A 138 -11.08 -11.82 -40.65
C SER A 138 -10.45 -10.54 -41.22
N ALA A 139 -9.65 -9.82 -40.43
CA ALA A 139 -8.99 -8.60 -40.88
C ALA A 139 -7.83 -8.94 -41.83
N VAL A 140 -7.80 -8.26 -42.97
CA VAL A 140 -6.67 -8.25 -43.90
C VAL A 140 -5.62 -7.29 -43.33
N LEU A 141 -4.45 -7.82 -42.95
CA LEU A 141 -3.39 -7.02 -42.35
C LEU A 141 -2.08 -7.24 -43.09
N ASP A 142 -1.56 -6.16 -43.68
CA ASP A 142 -0.20 -6.13 -44.24
C ASP A 142 0.86 -5.85 -43.15
N THR A 143 0.43 -5.31 -42.00
CA THR A 143 1.28 -4.96 -40.86
C THR A 143 0.57 -5.23 -39.54
N VAL A 144 1.32 -5.22 -38.44
CA VAL A 144 0.78 -5.34 -37.09
C VAL A 144 -0.23 -4.21 -36.82
N ALA A 145 -1.41 -4.58 -36.34
CA ALA A 145 -2.41 -3.63 -35.83
C ALA A 145 -2.59 -3.85 -34.34
N PHE A 146 -2.77 -2.79 -33.56
CA PHE A 146 -2.92 -2.92 -32.11
C PHE A 146 -3.79 -1.81 -31.53
N ARG A 147 -4.44 -2.14 -30.41
CA ARG A 147 -5.12 -1.18 -29.55
C ARG A 147 -5.02 -1.63 -28.11
N GLY A 148 -4.94 -0.70 -27.17
CA GLY A 148 -4.82 -1.05 -25.77
C GLY A 148 -4.95 0.11 -24.81
N ALA A 149 -4.87 -0.22 -23.53
CA ALA A 149 -4.80 0.73 -22.44
C ALA A 149 -3.78 0.24 -21.41
N ILE A 150 -2.97 1.17 -20.89
CA ILE A 150 -2.08 0.97 -19.75
C ILE A 150 -2.53 1.91 -18.64
N MET A 151 -2.77 1.39 -17.45
CA MET A 151 -3.01 2.15 -16.25
C MET A 151 -1.75 2.17 -15.38
N ILE A 152 -1.22 3.37 -15.15
CA ILE A 152 -0.01 3.60 -14.35
C ILE A 152 -0.36 4.38 -13.07
N PRO A 153 0.41 4.22 -11.97
CA PRO A 153 0.30 5.12 -10.83
C PRO A 153 0.73 6.55 -11.20
N ALA A 154 0.10 7.54 -10.59
CA ALA A 154 0.47 8.94 -10.77
C ALA A 154 1.77 9.27 -10.00
N ILE A 155 2.92 9.03 -10.64
CA ILE A 155 4.26 9.31 -10.08
C ILE A 155 4.99 10.23 -11.07
N PRO A 156 4.87 11.57 -10.93
CA PRO A 156 5.45 12.53 -11.86
C PRO A 156 6.95 12.34 -12.14
N SER A 157 7.73 11.99 -11.12
CA SER A 157 9.18 11.78 -11.22
C SER A 157 9.56 10.55 -12.06
N LEU A 158 8.61 9.65 -12.37
CA LEU A 158 8.80 8.50 -13.27
C LEU A 158 8.34 8.75 -14.71
N ARG A 159 7.92 9.97 -15.06
CA ARG A 159 7.49 10.37 -16.41
C ARG A 159 8.40 9.84 -17.51
N ASP A 160 9.72 10.00 -17.37
CA ASP A 160 10.67 9.66 -18.42
C ASP A 160 10.75 8.14 -18.61
N GLY A 161 10.69 7.38 -17.52
CA GLY A 161 10.61 5.92 -17.57
C GLY A 161 9.32 5.43 -18.23
N PHE A 162 8.17 6.05 -17.93
CA PHE A 162 6.91 5.73 -18.56
C PHE A 162 6.89 6.08 -20.06
N CYS A 163 7.40 7.26 -20.44
CA CYS A 163 7.51 7.67 -21.83
C CYS A 163 8.40 6.73 -22.63
N GLN A 164 9.61 6.43 -22.13
CA GLN A 164 10.53 5.51 -22.79
C GLN A 164 9.91 4.11 -22.97
N ARG A 165 9.12 3.65 -22.01
CA ARG A 165 8.38 2.39 -22.10
C ARG A 165 7.37 2.40 -23.24
N LEU A 166 6.58 3.46 -23.38
CA LEU A 166 5.64 3.58 -24.51
C LEU A 166 6.36 3.61 -25.86
N LEU A 167 7.43 4.41 -25.98
CA LEU A 167 8.22 4.50 -27.21
C LEU A 167 8.82 3.14 -27.60
N THR A 168 9.35 2.41 -26.61
CA THR A 168 9.91 1.07 -26.83
C THR A 168 8.82 0.07 -27.23
N LEU A 169 7.62 0.14 -26.62
CA LEU A 169 6.48 -0.69 -27.00
C LEU A 169 6.08 -0.45 -28.46
N PHE A 170 5.92 0.82 -28.86
CA PHE A 170 5.47 1.15 -30.20
C PHE A 170 6.53 0.77 -31.25
N ALA A 171 7.82 0.93 -30.95
CA ALA A 171 8.89 0.43 -31.81
C ALA A 171 8.86 -1.11 -31.96
N LEU A 172 8.59 -1.85 -30.89
CA LEU A 172 8.42 -3.32 -30.95
C LEU A 172 7.21 -3.75 -31.79
N LEU A 173 6.21 -2.88 -31.94
CA LEU A 173 4.99 -3.12 -32.73
C LEU A 173 5.07 -2.49 -34.14
N ASP A 174 6.28 -2.27 -34.67
CA ASP A 174 6.54 -1.67 -35.99
C ASP A 174 5.93 -0.26 -36.19
N ARG A 175 5.87 0.53 -35.11
CA ARG A 175 5.40 1.91 -35.11
C ARG A 175 6.36 2.81 -34.31
N PRO A 176 7.62 2.98 -34.73
CA PRO A 176 8.52 3.93 -34.08
C PRO A 176 7.91 5.34 -34.10
N VAL A 177 8.04 6.06 -32.99
CA VAL A 177 7.50 7.41 -32.83
C VAL A 177 8.57 8.43 -33.17
N SER A 178 8.18 9.49 -33.89
CA SER A 178 9.08 10.60 -34.23
C SER A 178 9.56 11.33 -32.97
N GLU A 179 10.68 12.05 -33.04
CA GLU A 179 11.17 12.82 -31.89
C GLU A 179 10.19 13.90 -31.45
N GLU A 180 9.50 14.55 -32.40
CA GLU A 180 8.46 15.54 -32.14
C GLU A 180 7.26 14.92 -31.41
N ASP A 181 6.72 13.80 -31.92
CA ASP A 181 5.62 13.08 -31.29
C ASP A 181 6.02 12.55 -29.90
N ALA A 182 7.28 12.09 -29.73
CA ALA A 182 7.81 11.63 -28.45
C ALA A 182 7.89 12.78 -27.42
N GLN A 183 8.31 13.98 -27.85
CA GLN A 183 8.31 15.17 -27.00
C GLN A 183 6.89 15.59 -26.62
N ALA A 184 5.95 15.57 -27.57
CA ALA A 184 4.54 15.87 -27.31
C ALA A 184 3.93 14.88 -26.31
N LEU A 185 4.18 13.58 -26.49
CA LEU A 185 3.76 12.52 -25.57
C LEU A 185 4.32 12.75 -24.17
N ARG A 186 5.61 13.09 -24.05
CA ARG A 186 6.27 13.37 -22.76
C ARG A 186 5.62 14.56 -22.04
N GLN A 187 5.30 15.64 -22.76
CA GLN A 187 4.63 16.82 -22.19
C GLN A 187 3.20 16.52 -21.73
N LEU A 188 2.44 15.78 -22.55
CA LEU A 188 1.09 15.34 -22.19
C LEU A 188 1.11 14.47 -20.93
N LEU A 189 2.04 13.52 -20.86
CA LEU A 189 2.21 12.64 -19.71
C LEU A 189 2.63 13.40 -18.46
N ASP A 190 3.56 14.36 -18.55
CA ASP A 190 3.96 15.22 -17.43
C ASP A 190 2.77 15.94 -16.81
N ARG A 191 1.93 16.55 -17.66
CA ARG A 191 0.75 17.31 -17.24
C ARG A 191 -0.26 16.41 -16.53
N GLU A 192 -0.60 15.27 -17.13
CA GLU A 192 -1.61 14.37 -16.55
C GLU A 192 -1.11 13.67 -15.29
N LEU A 193 0.16 13.27 -15.21
CA LEU A 193 0.73 12.70 -13.98
C LEU A 193 0.69 13.70 -12.82
N LYS A 194 1.09 14.96 -13.05
CA LYS A 194 1.05 16.01 -12.02
C LYS A 194 -0.36 16.29 -11.56
N ARG A 195 -1.29 16.50 -12.50
CA ARG A 195 -2.70 16.73 -12.20
C ARG A 195 -3.31 15.59 -11.37
N ALA A 196 -3.06 14.34 -11.78
CA ALA A 196 -3.54 13.16 -11.08
C ALA A 196 -2.93 13.06 -9.66
N TYR A 197 -1.61 13.26 -9.54
CA TYR A 197 -0.88 13.21 -8.27
C TYR A 197 -1.34 14.27 -7.28
N GLU A 198 -1.66 15.48 -7.74
CA GLU A 198 -2.19 16.55 -6.89
C GLU A 198 -3.62 16.24 -6.41
N ALA A 199 -4.45 15.65 -7.27
CA ALA A 199 -5.85 15.38 -6.96
C ALA A 199 -6.03 14.36 -5.82
N THR A 200 -5.31 13.24 -5.86
CA THR A 200 -5.41 12.20 -4.81
C THR A 200 -4.17 11.31 -4.77
N PRO A 201 -3.72 10.86 -3.58
CA PRO A 201 -2.60 9.91 -3.45
C PRO A 201 -2.79 8.62 -4.25
N HIS A 202 -4.04 8.23 -4.55
CA HIS A 202 -4.36 6.95 -5.20
C HIS A 202 -4.64 7.06 -6.70
N ALA A 203 -4.37 8.23 -7.30
CA ALA A 203 -4.71 8.49 -8.69
C ALA A 203 -3.93 7.58 -9.64
N ARG A 204 -4.60 7.20 -10.73
CA ARG A 204 -4.01 6.45 -11.83
C ARG A 204 -4.11 7.28 -13.11
N VAL A 205 -3.20 7.07 -14.04
CA VAL A 205 -3.29 7.64 -15.39
C VAL A 205 -3.52 6.50 -16.36
N SER A 206 -4.56 6.62 -17.18
CA SER A 206 -4.93 5.67 -18.23
C SER A 206 -4.42 6.19 -19.55
N ILE A 207 -3.51 5.44 -20.17
CA ILE A 207 -2.94 5.72 -21.49
C ILE A 207 -3.59 4.76 -22.47
N ARG A 208 -4.51 5.26 -23.29
CA ARG A 208 -5.11 4.49 -24.39
C ARG A 208 -4.31 4.75 -25.66
N TYR A 209 -4.09 3.70 -26.42
CA TYR A 209 -3.32 3.78 -27.65
C TYR A 209 -3.90 2.87 -28.73
N GLU A 210 -3.75 3.27 -29.99
CA GLU A 210 -4.17 2.48 -31.15
C GLU A 210 -3.31 2.80 -32.38
N SER A 211 -2.99 1.78 -33.17
CA SER A 211 -2.32 1.96 -34.45
C SER A 211 -3.29 2.55 -35.47
N THR A 212 -2.87 3.56 -36.23
CA THR A 212 -3.67 4.10 -37.34
C THR A 212 -3.63 3.17 -38.55
N SER A 213 -4.72 3.14 -39.31
CA SER A 213 -4.79 2.44 -40.60
C SER A 213 -3.91 3.13 -41.65
N PRO A 214 -3.40 2.40 -42.66
CA PRO A 214 -2.64 2.98 -43.77
C PRO A 214 -3.37 4.15 -44.44
N PRO A 215 -2.65 5.14 -45.02
CA PRO A 215 -1.21 5.14 -45.30
C PRO A 215 -0.32 5.61 -44.14
N GLU A 216 -0.89 6.16 -43.07
CA GLU A 216 -0.12 6.68 -41.94
C GLU A 216 0.26 5.57 -40.96
N LYS A 217 1.56 5.33 -40.78
CA LYS A 217 2.10 4.44 -39.73
C LYS A 217 2.29 5.22 -38.42
N ARG A 218 1.21 5.72 -37.83
CA ARG A 218 1.24 6.46 -36.55
C ARG A 218 0.55 5.67 -35.43
N VAL A 219 0.74 6.14 -34.21
CA VAL A 219 0.01 5.66 -33.03
C VAL A 219 -0.79 6.83 -32.49
N ALA A 220 -2.12 6.69 -32.47
CA ALA A 220 -2.97 7.61 -31.74
C ALA A 220 -2.88 7.26 -30.25
N CYS A 221 -2.55 8.26 -29.41
CA CYS A 221 -2.49 8.11 -27.96
C CYS A 221 -3.40 9.13 -27.29
N ASN A 222 -4.26 8.68 -26.38
CA ASN A 222 -5.04 9.52 -25.50
C ASN A 222 -4.68 9.21 -24.04
N ILE A 223 -4.42 10.24 -23.25
CA ILE A 223 -4.01 10.12 -21.85
C ILE A 223 -5.05 10.80 -20.98
N GLU A 224 -5.67 10.02 -20.10
CA GLU A 224 -6.72 10.46 -19.21
C GLU A 224 -6.38 10.10 -17.77
N SER A 225 -6.51 11.08 -16.87
CA SER A 225 -6.43 10.84 -15.44
C SER A 225 -7.68 10.08 -14.96
N THR A 226 -7.50 8.96 -14.26
CA THR A 226 -8.58 8.16 -13.66
C THR A 226 -8.41 8.11 -12.15
N MET A 227 -9.47 8.40 -11.41
CA MET A 227 -9.47 8.34 -9.95
C MET A 227 -10.31 7.14 -9.51
N ILE A 228 -9.69 6.20 -8.79
CA ILE A 228 -10.43 5.17 -8.06
C ILE A 228 -10.58 5.70 -6.64
N GLY A 229 -11.81 6.08 -6.27
CA GLY A 229 -12.15 6.53 -4.92
C GLY A 229 -11.97 5.42 -3.88
N LEU A 230 -11.99 5.78 -2.60
CA LEU A 230 -11.93 4.80 -1.51
C LEU A 230 -13.21 3.94 -1.45
N THR A 231 -14.37 4.52 -1.75
CA THR A 231 -15.66 3.80 -1.73
C THR A 231 -15.69 2.57 -2.66
N PRO A 232 -15.41 2.66 -3.97
CA PRO A 232 -15.39 1.46 -4.83
C PRO A 232 -14.37 0.40 -4.41
N ARG A 233 -13.26 0.80 -3.77
CA ARG A 233 -12.27 -0.15 -3.24
C ARG A 233 -12.81 -0.88 -2.01
N ALA A 234 -13.50 -0.16 -1.12
CA ALA A 234 -14.13 -0.75 0.05
C ALA A 234 -15.27 -1.71 -0.35
N GLU A 235 -16.12 -1.31 -1.30
CA GLU A 235 -17.18 -2.18 -1.86
C GLU A 235 -16.58 -3.49 -2.41
N SER A 236 -15.60 -3.38 -3.32
CA SER A 236 -15.00 -4.57 -3.92
C SER A 236 -14.30 -5.47 -2.89
N LEU A 237 -13.72 -4.90 -1.83
CA LEU A 237 -13.12 -5.68 -0.75
C LEU A 237 -14.18 -6.44 0.06
N LEU A 238 -15.27 -5.77 0.45
CA LEU A 238 -16.36 -6.38 1.20
C LEU A 238 -17.13 -7.43 0.37
N GLU A 239 -17.23 -7.25 -0.94
CA GLU A 239 -17.77 -8.27 -1.85
C GLU A 239 -16.90 -9.54 -1.85
N GLN A 240 -15.58 -9.39 -1.81
CA GLN A 240 -14.63 -10.51 -1.83
C GLN A 240 -14.45 -11.15 -0.45
N LYS A 241 -14.51 -10.36 0.62
CA LYS A 241 -14.34 -10.79 2.01
C LYS A 241 -15.37 -10.09 2.91
N PRO A 242 -16.61 -10.60 2.98
CA PRO A 242 -17.71 -9.97 3.73
C PRO A 242 -17.47 -9.82 5.24
N ASP A 243 -16.62 -10.66 5.81
CA ASP A 243 -16.23 -10.70 7.24
C ASP A 243 -14.92 -9.94 7.53
N TYR A 244 -14.50 -9.06 6.61
CA TYR A 244 -13.21 -8.38 6.69
C TYR A 244 -13.02 -7.60 8.01
N LEU A 245 -14.05 -6.89 8.48
CA LEU A 245 -13.98 -6.04 9.68
C LEU A 245 -13.92 -6.86 10.98
N GLU A 246 -14.43 -8.08 10.97
CA GLU A 246 -14.52 -8.95 12.14
C GLU A 246 -13.30 -9.87 12.27
N SER A 247 -12.60 -10.10 11.16
CA SER A 247 -11.55 -11.13 11.07
C SER A 247 -10.18 -10.72 11.65
N LEU A 248 -9.99 -9.45 12.01
CA LEU A 248 -8.68 -8.89 12.34
C LEU A 248 -8.54 -8.58 13.83
N ALA A 249 -7.50 -9.16 14.44
CA ALA A 249 -7.15 -8.90 15.83
C ALA A 249 -6.38 -7.57 15.98
N PRO A 250 -6.56 -6.83 17.09
CA PRO A 250 -5.81 -5.62 17.36
C PRO A 250 -4.29 -5.89 17.43
N HIS A 251 -3.52 -4.83 17.17
CA HIS A 251 -2.07 -4.87 17.28
C HIS A 251 -1.63 -4.88 18.75
N THR A 252 -0.64 -5.71 19.06
CA THR A 252 -0.16 -5.97 20.43
C THR A 252 0.36 -4.71 21.12
N LYS A 253 1.07 -3.83 20.40
CA LYS A 253 1.53 -2.55 20.97
C LYS A 253 0.36 -1.72 21.50
N ILE A 254 -0.76 -1.70 20.79
CA ILE A 254 -1.93 -0.89 21.19
C ILE A 254 -2.65 -1.55 22.37
N THR A 255 -2.84 -2.86 22.36
CA THR A 255 -3.49 -3.57 23.48
C THR A 255 -2.69 -3.45 24.77
N GLU A 256 -1.35 -3.56 24.71
CA GLU A 256 -0.49 -3.41 25.89
C GLU A 256 -0.52 -1.98 26.45
N LEU A 257 -0.57 -0.96 25.58
CA LEU A 257 -0.69 0.43 26.01
C LEU A 257 -2.04 0.73 26.65
N LEU A 258 -3.12 0.14 26.13
CA LEU A 258 -4.45 0.23 26.74
C LEU A 258 -4.48 -0.44 28.12
N ALA A 259 -3.77 -1.56 28.29
CA ALA A 259 -3.69 -2.29 29.54
C ALA A 259 -2.75 -1.67 30.59
N ALA A 260 -1.93 -0.68 30.25
CA ALA A 260 -0.83 -0.17 31.07
C ALA A 260 -1.25 0.63 32.35
N GLY A 261 -2.46 0.45 32.88
CA GLY A 261 -2.89 0.92 34.21
C GLY A 261 -3.12 2.42 34.38
N ASP A 262 -2.67 3.25 33.44
CA ASP A 262 -2.82 4.72 33.46
C ASP A 262 -4.11 5.22 32.78
N LEU A 263 -4.90 4.32 32.21
CA LEU A 263 -6.18 4.61 31.57
C LEU A 263 -7.32 4.02 32.40
N PRO A 264 -8.53 4.61 32.36
CA PRO A 264 -9.68 4.04 33.04
C PRO A 264 -10.04 2.66 32.43
N LEU A 265 -10.74 1.83 33.22
CA LEU A 265 -11.19 0.50 32.78
C LEU A 265 -12.29 0.60 31.71
N ASP A 266 -13.04 1.70 31.71
CA ASP A 266 -14.02 2.11 30.72
C ASP A 266 -13.87 3.61 30.42
N GLY A 267 -14.21 4.03 29.20
CA GLY A 267 -14.01 5.42 28.79
C GLY A 267 -14.45 5.68 27.36
N GLU A 268 -14.04 6.83 26.83
CA GLU A 268 -14.34 7.22 25.45
C GLU A 268 -13.11 7.07 24.56
N ALA A 269 -13.27 6.36 23.44
CA ALA A 269 -12.24 6.13 22.45
C ALA A 269 -12.62 6.76 21.11
N LEU A 270 -11.64 7.42 20.48
CA LEU A 270 -11.74 7.87 19.09
C LEU A 270 -10.89 6.95 18.21
N VAL A 271 -11.51 6.30 17.24
CA VAL A 271 -10.81 5.48 16.22
C VAL A 271 -10.97 6.14 14.86
N VAL A 272 -9.86 6.51 14.23
CA VAL A 272 -9.83 7.17 12.91
C VAL A 272 -9.19 6.25 11.89
N GLY A 273 -9.88 6.02 10.77
CA GLY A 273 -9.52 5.04 9.75
C GLY A 273 -9.89 3.63 10.20
N VAL A 274 -11.21 3.41 10.37
CA VAL A 274 -11.80 2.15 10.81
C VAL A 274 -11.24 0.97 10.02
N ALA A 275 -11.30 1.04 8.67
CA ALA A 275 -10.90 0.07 7.65
C ALA A 275 -11.15 -1.43 7.95
N THR A 276 -10.59 -1.92 9.04
CA THR A 276 -10.58 -3.30 9.55
C THR A 276 -11.35 -3.47 10.85
N ALA A 277 -11.92 -2.40 11.44
CA ALA A 277 -12.61 -2.36 12.74
C ALA A 277 -11.85 -2.98 13.93
N GLN A 278 -10.57 -3.32 13.74
CA GLN A 278 -9.72 -4.10 14.64
C GLN A 278 -9.48 -3.45 16.01
N TYR A 279 -9.83 -2.18 16.17
CA TYR A 279 -9.82 -1.47 17.45
C TYR A 279 -11.22 -1.15 17.95
N ALA A 280 -12.14 -0.77 17.06
CA ALA A 280 -13.47 -0.34 17.45
C ALA A 280 -14.28 -1.46 18.11
N LEU A 281 -14.28 -2.66 17.50
CA LEU A 281 -15.05 -3.80 18.03
C LEU A 281 -14.50 -4.32 19.37
N PRO A 282 -13.18 -4.58 19.53
CA PRO A 282 -12.65 -5.04 20.82
C PRO A 282 -12.83 -4.02 21.94
N LEU A 283 -12.59 -2.73 21.69
CA LEU A 283 -12.80 -1.68 22.70
C LEU A 283 -14.26 -1.62 23.16
N ALA A 284 -15.21 -1.66 22.22
CA ALA A 284 -16.62 -1.66 22.55
C ALA A 284 -17.04 -2.91 23.35
N ALA A 285 -16.48 -4.07 23.01
CA ALA A 285 -16.69 -5.32 23.75
C ALA A 285 -16.13 -5.25 25.19
N GLU A 286 -15.03 -4.52 25.41
CA GLU A 286 -14.47 -4.22 26.74
C GLU A 286 -15.24 -3.12 27.47
N GLY A 287 -16.21 -2.50 26.82
CA GLY A 287 -17.15 -1.56 27.43
C GLY A 287 -16.88 -0.09 27.17
N TRP A 288 -15.91 0.24 26.31
CA TRP A 288 -15.64 1.61 25.88
C TRP A 288 -16.75 2.16 24.98
N GLU A 289 -17.04 3.45 25.11
CA GLU A 289 -17.81 4.19 24.12
C GLU A 289 -16.87 4.60 22.98
N VAL A 290 -17.16 4.18 21.76
CA VAL A 290 -16.26 4.33 20.61
C VAL A 290 -16.89 5.25 19.57
N THR A 291 -16.24 6.38 19.29
CA THR A 291 -16.50 7.14 18.06
C THR A 291 -15.54 6.68 16.97
N ALA A 292 -16.07 6.18 15.87
CA ALA A 292 -15.30 5.57 14.78
C ALA A 292 -15.48 6.36 13.48
N LEU A 293 -14.41 6.90 12.90
CA LEU A 293 -14.43 7.71 11.68
C LEU A 293 -13.77 6.98 10.51
N ASP A 294 -14.39 6.99 9.32
CA ASP A 294 -13.75 6.51 8.09
C ASP A 294 -14.12 7.38 6.86
N LEU A 295 -13.24 7.35 5.86
CA LEU A 295 -13.40 8.01 4.56
C LEU A 295 -14.10 7.11 3.53
N ALA A 296 -14.39 5.86 3.85
CA ALA A 296 -15.10 4.92 2.99
C ALA A 296 -16.45 4.56 3.61
N ALA A 297 -17.53 5.05 3.00
CA ALA A 297 -18.90 4.80 3.45
C ALA A 297 -19.23 3.31 3.66
N PRO A 298 -18.82 2.36 2.80
CA PRO A 298 -19.13 0.94 2.98
C PRO A 298 -18.58 0.36 4.29
N PHE A 299 -17.41 0.83 4.77
CA PHE A 299 -16.87 0.38 6.06
C PHE A 299 -17.65 0.94 7.24
N VAL A 300 -18.15 2.17 7.12
CA VAL A 300 -18.99 2.80 8.15
C VAL A 300 -20.33 2.09 8.25
N GLU A 301 -20.98 1.87 7.11
CA GLU A 301 -22.27 1.16 7.04
C GLU A 301 -22.15 -0.25 7.61
N ARG A 302 -21.08 -0.99 7.25
CA ARG A 302 -20.84 -2.32 7.82
C ARG A 302 -20.54 -2.26 9.32
N LEU A 303 -19.80 -1.26 9.80
CA LEU A 303 -19.53 -1.10 11.22
C LEU A 303 -20.80 -0.77 12.01
N ASP A 304 -21.72 0.03 11.46
CA ASP A 304 -23.01 0.33 12.09
C ASP A 304 -23.86 -0.94 12.28
N GLU A 305 -23.85 -1.86 11.32
CA GLU A 305 -24.50 -3.17 11.47
C GLU A 305 -23.89 -3.98 12.63
N LEU A 306 -22.57 -3.95 12.76
CA LEU A 306 -21.83 -4.67 13.80
C LEU A 306 -21.97 -4.00 15.18
N ALA A 307 -22.17 -2.68 15.23
CA ALA A 307 -22.33 -1.91 16.47
C ALA A 307 -23.52 -2.39 17.31
N LEU A 308 -24.58 -2.90 16.67
CA LEU A 308 -25.73 -3.50 17.34
C LEU A 308 -25.35 -4.71 18.21
N ALA A 309 -24.38 -5.51 17.77
CA ALA A 309 -23.87 -6.64 18.53
C ALA A 309 -23.04 -6.20 19.76
N CYS A 310 -22.49 -4.99 19.74
CA CYS A 310 -21.75 -4.37 20.85
C CYS A 310 -22.64 -3.52 21.77
N GLY A 311 -23.97 -3.71 21.73
CA GLY A 311 -24.90 -2.98 22.60
C GLY A 311 -25.01 -1.49 22.28
N GLY A 312 -24.66 -1.06 21.06
CA GLY A 312 -24.75 0.33 20.63
C GLY A 312 -23.62 1.24 21.10
N LYS A 313 -22.52 0.68 21.63
CA LYS A 313 -21.34 1.43 22.11
C LYS A 313 -20.45 2.02 21.02
N ILE A 314 -20.77 1.77 19.75
CA ILE A 314 -20.01 2.29 18.61
C ILE A 314 -20.90 3.29 17.87
N THR A 315 -20.38 4.51 17.71
CA THR A 315 -20.92 5.52 16.79
C THR A 315 -20.00 5.58 15.57
N ALA A 316 -20.39 4.96 14.46
CA ALA A 316 -19.64 5.03 13.21
C ALA A 316 -20.06 6.26 12.39
N LEU A 317 -19.08 6.98 11.82
CA LEU A 317 -19.32 8.21 11.06
C LEU A 317 -18.50 8.22 9.78
N TYR A 318 -19.18 8.43 8.66
CA TYR A 318 -18.54 8.76 7.40
C TYR A 318 -18.09 10.21 7.43
N SER A 319 -16.80 10.44 7.66
CA SER A 319 -16.27 11.78 7.88
C SER A 319 -14.78 11.87 7.60
N ASN A 320 -14.37 13.02 7.08
CA ASN A 320 -12.97 13.38 6.97
C ASN A 320 -12.58 14.31 8.11
N LEU A 321 -11.83 13.80 9.09
CA LEU A 321 -11.37 14.58 10.26
C LEU A 321 -10.60 15.85 9.89
N LEU A 322 -9.97 15.89 8.71
CA LEU A 322 -9.23 17.06 8.24
C LEU A 322 -10.12 18.14 7.61
N GLN A 323 -11.42 17.89 7.42
CA GLN A 323 -12.34 18.93 6.98
C GLN A 323 -12.47 20.01 8.06
N PRO A 324 -12.43 21.32 7.69
CA PRO A 324 -12.54 22.40 8.66
C PRO A 324 -13.79 22.30 9.55
N GLU A 325 -14.91 21.87 8.97
CA GLU A 325 -16.23 21.79 9.59
C GLU A 325 -16.35 20.62 10.58
N VAL A 326 -15.48 19.62 10.50
CA VAL A 326 -15.49 18.46 11.39
C VAL A 326 -14.83 18.86 12.71
N THR A 327 -15.65 19.05 13.73
CA THR A 327 -15.19 19.39 15.09
C THR A 327 -15.38 18.20 16.02
N LEU A 328 -14.29 17.79 16.68
CA LEU A 328 -14.37 16.85 17.78
C LEU A 328 -14.76 17.59 19.06
N LYS A 329 -15.56 16.94 19.92
CA LYS A 329 -15.87 17.50 21.23
C LYS A 329 -14.59 17.58 22.06
N PRO A 330 -14.31 18.71 22.72
CA PRO A 330 -13.08 18.88 23.47
C PRO A 330 -13.11 18.06 24.76
N GLU A 331 -11.96 17.49 25.12
CA GLU A 331 -11.72 16.77 26.37
C GLU A 331 -12.82 15.74 26.65
N VAL A 332 -12.99 14.84 25.70
CA VAL A 332 -13.98 13.76 25.77
C VAL A 332 -13.25 12.42 25.77
N CYS A 333 -12.36 12.20 24.81
CA CYS A 333 -11.73 10.91 24.60
C CYS A 333 -10.54 10.67 25.54
N ASN A 334 -10.45 9.51 26.15
CA ASN A 334 -9.24 9.08 26.87
C ASN A 334 -8.18 8.55 25.91
N VAL A 335 -8.61 8.00 24.78
CA VAL A 335 -7.77 7.35 23.78
C VAL A 335 -8.13 7.83 22.37
N ALA A 336 -7.12 8.08 21.55
CA ALA A 336 -7.26 8.31 20.12
C ALA A 336 -6.32 7.38 19.33
N ILE A 337 -6.88 6.53 18.47
CA ILE A 337 -6.14 5.60 17.61
C ILE A 337 -6.37 6.00 16.15
N VAL A 338 -5.31 6.37 15.45
CA VAL A 338 -5.33 6.71 14.02
C VAL A 338 -4.63 5.61 13.24
N HIS A 339 -5.44 4.72 12.69
CA HIS A 339 -5.00 3.55 11.95
C HIS A 339 -5.27 3.75 10.46
N ASN A 340 -4.34 3.39 9.57
CA ASN A 340 -4.55 3.46 8.12
C ASN A 340 -4.98 4.82 7.52
N PHE A 341 -4.97 5.90 8.30
CA PHE A 341 -5.44 7.22 7.88
C PHE A 341 -4.26 8.17 7.57
N ALA A 342 -3.33 8.33 8.51
CA ALA A 342 -2.19 9.23 8.36
C ALA A 342 -1.19 8.78 7.27
N THR A 343 -1.10 7.47 7.01
CA THR A 343 -0.29 6.89 5.93
C THR A 343 -0.74 7.32 4.53
N ARG A 344 -1.93 7.93 4.39
CA ARG A 344 -2.48 8.42 3.12
C ARG A 344 -2.44 9.96 2.98
N MET A 345 -1.88 10.67 3.97
CA MET A 345 -1.78 12.13 3.93
C MET A 345 -0.76 12.62 2.89
N GLN A 346 -0.91 13.85 2.42
CA GLN A 346 -0.05 14.38 1.35
C GLN A 346 1.15 15.18 1.86
N SER A 347 1.13 15.61 3.13
CA SER A 347 2.15 16.53 3.64
C SER A 347 2.29 16.48 5.16
N THR A 348 3.42 16.98 5.65
CA THR A 348 3.68 17.25 7.07
C THR A 348 2.68 18.24 7.68
N LEU A 349 2.14 19.17 6.88
CA LEU A 349 1.12 20.11 7.35
C LEU A 349 -0.17 19.39 7.73
N LEU A 350 -0.60 18.40 6.92
CA LEU A 350 -1.79 17.60 7.24
C LEU A 350 -1.58 16.73 8.49
N LEU A 351 -0.35 16.24 8.74
CA LEU A 351 -0.03 15.55 9.99
C LEU A 351 -0.16 16.49 11.19
N ARG A 352 0.29 17.75 11.05
CA ARG A 352 0.10 18.76 12.10
C ARG A 352 -1.37 19.11 12.30
N GLU A 353 -2.14 19.30 11.23
CA GLU A 353 -3.58 19.56 11.31
C GLU A 353 -4.33 18.42 11.99
N LEU A 354 -3.97 17.17 11.69
CA LEU A 354 -4.48 16.00 12.40
C LEU A 354 -4.23 16.11 13.91
N LEU A 355 -2.99 16.36 14.31
CA LEU A 355 -2.64 16.52 15.73
C LEU A 355 -3.41 17.68 16.37
N LEU A 356 -3.59 18.80 15.67
CA LEU A 356 -4.36 19.96 16.14
C LEU A 356 -5.86 19.66 16.29
N LYS A 357 -6.42 18.73 15.52
CA LYS A 357 -7.80 18.25 15.68
C LYS A 357 -7.93 17.25 16.83
N LEU A 358 -6.98 16.32 16.95
CA LEU A 358 -7.02 15.25 17.95
C LEU A 358 -6.75 15.74 19.37
N LEU A 359 -5.77 16.62 19.55
CA LEU A 359 -5.30 17.01 20.87
C LEU A 359 -6.36 17.70 21.73
N PRO A 360 -7.17 18.64 21.21
CA PRO A 360 -8.26 19.22 21.98
C PRO A 360 -9.31 18.19 22.41
N ALA A 361 -9.50 17.10 21.64
CA ALA A 361 -10.50 16.07 21.94
C ALA A 361 -10.04 15.10 23.05
N LEU A 362 -8.73 14.89 23.19
CA LEU A 362 -8.17 14.03 24.22
C LEU A 362 -8.29 14.67 25.61
N GLN A 363 -8.56 13.89 26.65
CA GLN A 363 -8.44 14.31 28.05
C GLN A 363 -6.98 14.66 28.39
N PRO A 364 -6.70 15.49 29.42
CA PRO A 364 -5.36 15.61 29.98
C PRO A 364 -4.80 14.22 30.35
N LYS A 365 -3.53 13.94 30.00
CA LYS A 365 -2.90 12.60 30.09
C LYS A 365 -3.55 11.52 29.21
N GLY A 366 -4.52 11.88 28.37
CA GLY A 366 -5.08 11.03 27.34
C GLY A 366 -4.01 10.53 26.38
N PHE A 367 -4.23 9.35 25.84
CA PHE A 367 -3.30 8.62 25.00
C PHE A 367 -3.64 8.76 23.52
N GLY A 368 -2.62 8.96 22.69
CA GLY A 368 -2.76 8.97 21.24
C GLY A 368 -1.77 8.03 20.56
N ALA A 369 -2.22 7.36 19.50
CA ALA A 369 -1.41 6.51 18.64
C ALA A 369 -1.70 6.78 17.16
N ILE A 370 -0.66 6.99 16.35
CA ILE A 370 -0.78 7.26 14.91
C ILE A 370 0.19 6.38 14.13
N GLU A 371 -0.31 5.67 13.11
CA GLU A 371 0.55 4.93 12.19
C GLU A 371 1.21 5.86 11.16
N LEU A 372 2.52 5.75 11.02
CA LEU A 372 3.32 6.52 10.06
C LEU A 372 4.39 5.64 9.41
N PHE A 373 4.65 5.81 8.12
CA PHE A 373 5.86 5.24 7.52
C PHE A 373 7.05 6.16 7.80
N VAL A 374 8.12 5.58 8.33
CA VAL A 374 9.33 6.33 8.73
C VAL A 374 10.55 5.70 8.04
N PRO A 375 11.49 6.52 7.54
CA PRO A 375 12.78 6.02 7.07
C PRO A 375 13.56 5.26 8.15
N LEU A 376 14.27 4.22 7.74
CA LEU A 376 15.15 3.44 8.61
C LEU A 376 16.60 3.90 8.46
N GLY A 377 17.28 4.06 9.60
CA GLY A 377 18.66 4.55 9.63
C GLY A 377 18.78 5.98 9.12
N ASP A 378 19.77 6.21 8.25
CA ASP A 378 20.10 7.51 7.64
C ASP A 378 19.46 7.71 6.25
N TYR A 379 18.48 6.89 5.88
CA TYR A 379 17.83 7.00 4.58
C TYR A 379 17.03 8.30 4.44
N GLU A 380 17.39 9.09 3.44
CA GLU A 380 16.66 10.31 3.05
C GLU A 380 15.86 10.07 1.76
N PRO A 381 14.52 10.05 1.83
CA PRO A 381 13.69 9.75 0.67
C PRO A 381 13.65 10.92 -0.31
N ASP A 382 14.02 10.64 -1.55
CA ASP A 382 13.92 11.57 -2.67
C ASP A 382 12.49 11.69 -3.23
N ALA A 383 12.31 12.46 -4.31
CA ALA A 383 11.01 12.68 -4.93
C ALA A 383 10.38 11.38 -5.45
N ILE A 384 11.16 10.50 -6.09
CA ILE A 384 10.65 9.23 -6.63
C ILE A 384 10.14 8.36 -5.49
N ALA A 385 10.91 8.23 -4.40
CA ALA A 385 10.51 7.45 -3.23
C ALA A 385 9.26 8.03 -2.56
N ARG A 386 9.18 9.34 -2.36
CA ARG A 386 8.02 9.99 -1.73
C ARG A 386 6.75 9.83 -2.56
N GLU A 387 6.84 10.07 -3.86
CA GLU A 387 5.71 9.95 -4.78
C GLU A 387 5.23 8.50 -4.91
N ALA A 388 6.17 7.55 -5.06
CA ALA A 388 5.84 6.12 -5.12
C ALA A 388 5.21 5.63 -3.81
N ALA A 389 5.76 6.02 -2.67
CA ALA A 389 5.22 5.65 -1.38
C ALA A 389 3.81 6.20 -1.18
N ARG A 390 3.56 7.45 -1.60
CA ARG A 390 2.21 8.02 -1.59
C ARG A 390 1.24 7.27 -2.51
N ALA A 391 1.68 6.88 -3.71
CA ALA A 391 0.89 6.08 -4.65
C ALA A 391 0.46 4.71 -4.09
N SER A 392 1.28 4.14 -3.20
CA SER A 392 1.00 2.88 -2.49
C SER A 392 0.28 3.07 -1.15
N GLY A 393 -0.09 4.29 -0.75
CA GLY A 393 -0.71 4.56 0.55
C GLY A 393 0.24 4.42 1.74
N SER A 394 1.52 4.73 1.54
CA SER A 394 2.62 4.58 2.50
C SER A 394 3.41 5.88 2.66
N THR A 395 2.73 7.02 2.79
CA THR A 395 3.36 8.35 2.89
C THR A 395 4.47 8.38 3.94
N ILE A 396 5.67 8.74 3.48
CA ILE A 396 6.88 8.75 4.31
C ILE A 396 6.99 10.07 5.07
N PHE A 397 7.08 9.98 6.39
CA PHE A 397 7.39 11.08 7.29
C PHE A 397 8.78 10.87 7.88
N THR A 398 9.71 11.80 7.62
CA THR A 398 11.02 11.78 8.28
C THR A 398 10.85 12.13 9.76
N ARG A 399 11.84 11.78 10.59
CA ARG A 399 11.86 12.21 12.00
C ARG A 399 11.77 13.74 12.12
N GLN A 400 12.39 14.47 11.19
CA GLN A 400 12.29 15.92 11.14
C GLN A 400 10.88 16.40 10.79
N ASP A 401 10.18 15.72 9.89
CA ASP A 401 8.78 16.03 9.56
C ASP A 401 7.88 15.83 10.77
N ILE A 402 8.03 14.71 11.49
CA ILE A 402 7.27 14.40 12.70
C ILE A 402 7.54 15.45 13.79
N ALA A 403 8.82 15.74 14.04
CA ALA A 403 9.23 16.80 14.96
C ALA A 403 8.60 18.15 14.63
N ARG A 404 8.65 18.58 13.36
CA ARG A 404 8.03 19.82 12.90
C ARG A 404 6.50 19.79 13.10
N ALA A 405 5.85 18.66 12.85
CA ALA A 405 4.42 18.50 13.09
C ALA A 405 4.06 18.62 14.58
N CYS A 406 4.88 18.05 15.48
CA CYS A 406 4.67 18.09 16.93
C CYS A 406 5.10 19.41 17.60
N GLN A 407 5.87 20.26 16.92
CA GLN A 407 6.47 21.46 17.53
C GLN A 407 5.43 22.39 18.17
N GLY A 408 5.63 22.72 19.45
CA GLY A 408 4.77 23.61 20.22
C GLY A 408 3.41 23.05 20.60
N LEU A 409 3.15 21.77 20.34
CA LEU A 409 1.91 21.11 20.75
C LEU A 409 2.00 20.60 22.20
N PRO A 410 0.87 20.48 22.92
CA PRO A 410 0.79 19.92 24.27
C PRO A 410 0.89 18.38 24.26
N LEU A 411 2.07 17.89 23.88
CA LEU A 411 2.41 16.48 23.73
C LEU A 411 3.61 16.12 24.60
N THR A 412 3.60 14.95 25.22
CA THR A 412 4.77 14.34 25.87
C THR A 412 4.85 12.84 25.57
N ALA A 413 5.91 12.20 26.05
CA ALA A 413 6.15 10.75 25.90
C ALA A 413 6.02 10.29 24.44
N ILE A 414 6.64 11.05 23.54
CA ILE A 414 6.63 10.77 22.11
C ILE A 414 7.57 9.60 21.83
N GLU A 415 7.01 8.44 21.49
CA GLU A 415 7.75 7.24 21.11
C GLU A 415 7.44 6.89 19.65
N LEU A 416 8.47 6.46 18.92
CA LEU A 416 8.33 5.88 17.58
C LEU A 416 8.72 4.40 17.62
N THR A 417 7.72 3.53 17.63
CA THR A 417 7.92 2.08 17.74
C THR A 417 7.77 1.41 16.37
N HIS A 418 8.79 0.68 15.92
CA HIS A 418 8.71 -0.09 14.68
C HIS A 418 7.65 -1.18 14.81
N HIS A 419 6.58 -1.11 13.99
CA HIS A 419 5.39 -1.93 14.19
C HIS A 419 5.65 -3.44 14.06
N LEU A 420 6.16 -3.89 12.90
CA LEU A 420 6.35 -5.33 12.67
C LEU A 420 7.39 -5.97 13.60
N ALA A 421 8.47 -5.23 13.94
CA ALA A 421 9.46 -5.69 14.91
C ALA A 421 8.84 -5.87 16.31
N TYR A 422 7.91 -4.98 16.70
CA TYR A 422 7.20 -5.10 17.96
C TYR A 422 6.26 -6.31 17.98
N GLU A 423 5.47 -6.49 16.92
CA GLU A 423 4.57 -7.64 16.77
C GLU A 423 5.35 -8.96 16.78
N ALA A 424 6.46 -9.04 16.05
CA ALA A 424 7.29 -10.25 16.02
C ALA A 424 7.83 -10.66 17.40
N LYS A 425 8.06 -9.68 18.29
CA LYS A 425 8.61 -9.93 19.63
C LYS A 425 7.54 -10.17 20.70
N HIS A 426 6.41 -9.48 20.63
CA HIS A 426 5.45 -9.43 21.74
C HIS A 426 4.09 -10.08 21.42
N ARG A 427 3.80 -10.36 20.14
CA ARG A 427 2.49 -10.91 19.76
C ARG A 427 2.27 -12.26 20.45
N PRO A 428 1.15 -12.43 21.20
CA PRO A 428 0.85 -13.69 21.86
C PRO A 428 0.74 -14.82 20.84
N GLU A 429 1.24 -16.01 21.19
CA GLU A 429 1.11 -17.20 20.32
C GLU A 429 -0.35 -17.58 20.02
N SER A 430 -1.28 -17.19 20.91
CA SER A 430 -2.71 -17.39 20.74
C SER A 430 -3.37 -16.40 19.77
N ALA A 431 -2.71 -15.30 19.42
CA ALA A 431 -3.26 -14.30 18.51
C ALA A 431 -3.18 -14.79 17.06
N PRO A 432 -4.19 -14.55 16.21
CA PRO A 432 -4.10 -14.85 14.79
C PRO A 432 -2.86 -14.20 14.14
N PRO A 433 -2.21 -14.84 13.15
CA PRO A 433 -1.09 -14.21 12.47
C PRO A 433 -1.54 -12.95 11.72
N LEU A 434 -0.62 -11.99 11.55
CA LEU A 434 -0.87 -10.83 10.69
C LEU A 434 -1.04 -11.28 9.23
N GLU A 435 -1.96 -10.66 8.51
CA GLU A 435 -2.17 -10.97 7.10
C GLU A 435 -0.91 -10.69 6.26
N SER A 436 -0.60 -11.55 5.30
CA SER A 436 0.60 -11.40 4.47
C SER A 436 0.59 -10.11 3.65
N SER A 437 -0.58 -9.66 3.19
CA SER A 437 -0.77 -8.37 2.51
C SER A 437 -0.40 -7.19 3.42
N TYR A 438 -0.81 -7.25 4.69
CA TYR A 438 -0.49 -6.25 5.70
C TYR A 438 1.01 -6.24 6.01
N ILE A 439 1.65 -7.40 6.17
CA ILE A 439 3.10 -7.50 6.39
C ILE A 439 3.87 -6.88 5.21
N LEU A 440 3.47 -7.17 3.96
CA LEU A 440 4.09 -6.58 2.77
C LEU A 440 3.95 -5.06 2.73
N TRP A 441 2.80 -4.53 3.12
CA TRP A 441 2.57 -3.09 3.22
C TRP A 441 3.40 -2.46 4.34
N ALA A 442 3.24 -2.94 5.58
CA ALA A 442 3.87 -2.39 6.78
C ALA A 442 5.40 -2.48 6.78
N SER A 443 5.98 -3.44 6.04
CA SER A 443 7.43 -3.53 5.81
C SER A 443 7.96 -2.57 4.75
N GLY A 444 7.10 -1.86 4.02
CA GLY A 444 7.51 -1.00 2.90
C GLY A 444 7.74 -1.72 1.57
N ARG A 445 7.47 -3.04 1.50
CA ARG A 445 7.70 -3.86 0.29
C ARG A 445 6.73 -3.55 -0.86
N GLN A 446 5.60 -2.92 -0.55
CA GLN A 446 4.67 -2.35 -1.54
C GLN A 446 5.15 -1.03 -2.17
N VAL A 447 6.27 -0.48 -1.69
CA VAL A 447 6.95 0.66 -2.31
C VAL A 447 8.25 0.19 -2.96
N PHE A 448 9.05 -0.59 -2.22
CA PHE A 448 10.32 -1.11 -2.68
C PHE A 448 10.24 -2.63 -2.83
N ALA A 449 10.24 -3.14 -4.06
CA ALA A 449 10.24 -4.58 -4.33
C ALA A 449 11.61 -5.23 -4.01
N MET A 450 11.95 -5.28 -2.71
CA MET A 450 13.18 -5.84 -2.15
C MET A 450 12.91 -6.46 -0.77
N GLU A 451 13.89 -7.20 -0.24
CA GLU A 451 13.75 -7.87 1.07
C GLU A 451 13.87 -6.90 2.25
N THR A 452 14.72 -5.88 2.15
CA THR A 452 14.98 -4.91 3.23
C THR A 452 14.69 -3.48 2.76
N PRO A 453 13.41 -3.07 2.66
CA PRO A 453 13.05 -1.69 2.32
C PRO A 453 13.64 -0.68 3.31
N PRO A 454 13.97 0.54 2.86
CA PRO A 454 14.55 1.56 3.71
C PRO A 454 13.51 2.36 4.51
N ILE A 455 12.25 1.90 4.54
CA ILE A 455 11.16 2.49 5.31
C ILE A 455 10.40 1.37 6.03
N ALA A 456 9.73 1.69 7.13
CA ALA A 456 8.79 0.78 7.77
C ALA A 456 7.68 1.53 8.49
N LEU A 457 6.56 0.85 8.72
CA LEU A 457 5.46 1.35 9.52
C LEU A 457 5.87 1.42 11.00
N HIS A 458 5.60 2.56 11.61
CA HIS A 458 5.81 2.82 13.03
C HIS A 458 4.53 3.32 13.68
N TRP A 459 4.40 3.02 14.96
CA TRP A 459 3.47 3.71 15.84
C TRP A 459 4.16 4.94 16.42
N LEU A 460 3.60 6.12 16.14
CA LEU A 460 3.85 7.34 16.90
C LEU A 460 2.89 7.37 18.08
N THR A 461 3.38 7.14 19.29
CA THR A 461 2.56 7.19 20.50
C THR A 461 2.90 8.40 21.34
N PHE A 462 1.91 8.99 22.00
CA PHE A 462 2.08 10.19 22.81
C PHE A 462 1.02 10.30 23.92
N ARG A 463 1.27 11.22 24.86
CA ARG A 463 0.31 11.65 25.90
C ARG A 463 0.01 13.14 25.76
N ARG A 464 -1.27 13.52 25.91
CA ARG A 464 -1.66 14.94 26.00
C ARG A 464 -1.18 15.52 27.34
N THR A 465 -0.63 16.73 27.32
CA THR A 465 -0.30 17.50 28.52
C THR A 465 -1.22 18.69 28.73
N GLU A 466 -1.21 19.24 29.95
CA GLU A 466 -1.93 20.48 30.28
C GLU A 466 -1.26 21.72 29.68
N ALA A 467 0.06 21.68 29.44
CA ALA A 467 0.85 22.79 28.89
C ALA A 467 1.61 22.37 27.61
N PRO A 468 1.83 23.30 26.65
CA PRO A 468 2.66 23.05 25.49
C PRO A 468 4.09 22.70 25.89
N MET A 469 4.69 21.72 25.21
CA MET A 469 6.04 21.26 25.52
C MET A 469 7.09 22.36 25.19
N PRO A 470 8.09 22.64 26.06
CA PRO A 470 9.19 23.53 25.70
C PRO A 470 9.98 22.94 24.52
N ALA A 471 10.44 23.80 23.61
CA ALA A 471 10.90 23.49 22.25
C ALA A 471 12.14 22.56 22.10
N LEU A 472 12.60 21.87 23.15
CA LEU A 472 13.91 21.21 23.19
C LEU A 472 13.92 19.72 23.65
N ALA A 473 12.77 19.12 23.98
CA ALA A 473 12.71 17.67 24.22
C ALA A 473 12.36 16.92 22.92
N MET A 474 13.29 16.93 21.96
CA MET A 474 13.12 16.20 20.71
C MET A 474 13.53 14.74 20.90
N ILE A 475 12.72 13.85 20.32
CA ILE A 475 12.82 12.38 20.23
C ILE A 475 14.25 11.89 20.50
N PRO A 476 14.50 11.11 21.57
CA PRO A 476 15.84 10.55 21.80
C PRO A 476 16.25 9.72 20.58
N GLU A 477 17.44 9.99 20.05
CA GLU A 477 18.12 9.07 19.14
C GLU A 477 18.33 7.76 19.92
N ALA A 478 17.68 6.69 19.47
CA ALA A 478 17.88 5.35 19.97
C ALA A 478 18.73 4.56 18.97
#